data_AF-A0A920NV60-F1
#
_entry.id   AF-A0A920NV60-F1
#
_cell.length_a   1.000
_cell.length_b   1.000
_cell.length_c   1.000
_cell.angle_alpha   90.00
_cell.angle_beta   90.00
_cell.angle_gamma   90.00
#
_symmetry.space_group_name_H-M   'P 1'
#
loop_
_entity.id
_entity.type
_entity.pdbx_description
1 polymer ?
#
loop_
_entity_poly.entity_id
_entity_poly.type
_entity_poly.pdbx_seq_one_letter_code
_entity_poly.pdbx_strand_id
1 'polypeptide(L)'
;MFAKDLLDILKGVPSPVVSPEKTDMVIFRENSEDIYAGIEWEADSDEAKKLVSFLTKEMGVTKIRFPDNCGIGIKPVSKEGTQRLVDKAIQYAITNDKSSVTFVHKGNIMKFTEGSFKDWGYQLAAEKYKAEELDGDLGINLKKTPLQEMTS
;
A
#
# COMPACT_ATOMS: atom_id res chain seq x y z
N MET A 1 4.14 4.43 -12.86
CA MET A 1 5.53 3.92 -12.73
C MET A 1 5.69 3.44 -11.29
N PHE A 2 6.30 2.28 -11.02
CA PHE A 2 6.53 1.80 -9.65
C PHE A 2 7.98 2.02 -9.26
N ALA A 3 8.26 2.35 -8.00
CA ALA A 3 9.61 2.27 -7.48
C ALA A 3 9.84 0.86 -6.92
N LYS A 4 10.98 0.28 -7.29
CA LYS A 4 11.53 -0.91 -6.68
C LYS A 4 12.81 -0.50 -5.98
N ASP A 5 12.79 -0.51 -4.67
CA ASP A 5 13.97 -0.23 -3.86
C ASP A 5 14.51 -1.56 -3.34
N LEU A 6 15.76 -1.87 -3.71
CA LEU A 6 16.49 -2.99 -3.15
C LEU A 6 17.19 -2.50 -1.88
N LEU A 7 16.88 -3.14 -0.75
CA LEU A 7 17.51 -2.82 0.51
C LEU A 7 18.41 -4.00 0.89
N ASP A 8 19.67 -3.88 0.48
CA ASP A 8 20.74 -4.85 0.73
C ASP A 8 21.87 -4.19 1.52
N ILE A 9 22.31 -4.83 2.59
CA ILE A 9 23.34 -4.30 3.49
C ILE A 9 24.71 -4.80 3.04
N LEU A 10 25.55 -3.86 2.58
CA LEU A 10 26.92 -4.15 2.18
C LEU A 10 27.83 -4.34 3.42
N LYS A 11 28.60 -5.44 3.41
CA LYS A 11 29.59 -5.72 4.46
C LYS A 11 30.57 -4.57 4.62
N GLY A 12 30.79 -4.15 5.88
CA GLY A 12 31.74 -3.10 6.24
C GLY A 12 31.16 -1.67 6.23
N VAL A 13 29.91 -1.49 5.80
CA VAL A 13 29.23 -0.19 5.94
C VAL A 13 28.81 0.00 7.40
N PRO A 14 29.19 1.12 8.06
CA PRO A 14 28.76 1.42 9.42
C PRO A 14 27.24 1.48 9.52
N SER A 15 26.68 0.83 10.55
CA SER A 15 25.24 0.72 10.76
C SER A 15 24.87 1.22 12.16
N PRO A 16 23.73 1.94 12.29
CA PRO A 16 23.19 2.33 13.60
C PRO A 16 22.47 1.17 14.33
N VAL A 17 22.22 0.03 13.66
CA VAL A 17 21.55 -1.14 14.24
C VAL A 17 22.52 -2.31 14.45
N VAL A 18 22.18 -3.18 15.41
CA VAL A 18 23.05 -4.27 15.91
C VAL A 18 23.32 -5.38 14.89
N SER A 19 22.32 -5.74 14.08
CA SER A 19 22.40 -6.85 13.12
C SER A 19 21.83 -6.46 11.75
N PRO A 20 22.45 -5.49 11.03
CA PRO A 20 21.95 -5.03 9.74
C PRO A 20 22.02 -6.12 8.66
N GLU A 21 22.91 -7.10 8.80
CA GLU A 21 23.05 -8.24 7.87
C GLU A 21 21.80 -9.14 7.80
N LYS A 22 20.85 -8.98 8.73
CA LYS A 22 19.56 -9.67 8.71
C LYS A 22 18.52 -8.96 7.84
N THR A 23 18.85 -7.80 7.28
CA THR A 23 17.97 -7.05 6.40
C THR A 23 18.27 -7.40 4.94
N ASP A 24 17.41 -8.24 4.36
CA ASP A 24 17.32 -8.49 2.91
C ASP A 24 15.86 -8.31 2.51
N MET A 25 15.54 -7.14 1.95
CA MET A 25 14.17 -6.79 1.58
C MET A 25 14.13 -6.10 0.22
N VAL A 26 13.02 -6.30 -0.50
CA VAL A 26 12.69 -5.54 -1.70
C VAL A 26 11.37 -4.84 -1.48
N ILE A 27 11.37 -3.52 -1.64
CA ILE A 27 10.18 -2.70 -1.43
C ILE A 27 9.55 -2.41 -2.80
N PHE A 28 8.28 -2.78 -2.94
CA PHE A 28 7.43 -2.39 -4.05
C PHE A 28 6.54 -1.26 -3.58
N ARG A 29 6.73 -0.06 -4.15
CA ARG A 29 6.00 1.13 -3.75
C ARG A 29 5.08 1.62 -4.87
N GLU A 30 3.82 1.85 -4.50
CA GLU A 30 2.84 2.58 -5.33
C GLU A 30 3.27 4.04 -5.44
N ASN A 31 3.35 4.56 -6.67
CA ASN A 31 3.80 5.93 -6.96
C ASN A 31 2.87 6.65 -7.97
N SER A 32 1.64 6.17 -8.18
CA SER A 32 0.69 6.77 -9.13
C SER A 32 -0.62 7.24 -8.50
N GLU A 33 -0.91 6.86 -7.25
CA GLU A 33 -2.11 7.23 -6.51
C GLU A 33 -1.74 7.69 -5.09
N ASP A 34 -2.60 7.39 -4.10
CA ASP A 34 -2.45 7.80 -2.71
C ASP A 34 -2.42 9.34 -2.58
N ILE A 35 -2.04 9.84 -1.41
CA ILE A 35 -1.84 11.25 -1.12
C ILE A 35 -0.75 11.88 -2.00
N TYR A 36 0.13 11.05 -2.60
CA TYR A 36 1.13 11.48 -3.57
C TYR A 36 0.53 11.99 -4.89
N ALA A 37 -0.78 11.78 -5.12
CA ALA A 37 -1.49 12.39 -6.23
C ALA A 37 -1.49 13.94 -6.17
N GLY A 38 -1.18 14.55 -5.01
CA GLY A 38 -1.06 16.00 -4.86
C GLY A 38 -2.40 16.74 -5.05
N ILE A 39 -3.52 16.06 -4.78
CA ILE A 39 -4.86 16.63 -4.89
C ILE A 39 -5.20 17.27 -3.55
N GLU A 40 -4.89 18.55 -3.44
CA GLU A 40 -5.08 19.33 -2.21
C GLU A 40 -5.40 20.79 -2.49
N TRP A 41 -6.05 21.43 -1.51
CA TRP A 41 -6.40 22.84 -1.53
C TRP A 41 -5.93 23.54 -0.26
N GLU A 42 -5.33 24.70 -0.44
CA GLU A 42 -4.83 25.54 0.65
C GLU A 42 -5.97 26.01 1.56
N ALA A 43 -5.67 26.17 2.84
CA ALA A 43 -6.59 26.75 3.81
C ALA A 43 -7.12 28.11 3.33
N ASP A 44 -8.39 28.37 3.59
CA ASP A 44 -9.12 29.60 3.22
C ASP A 44 -9.28 29.92 1.74
N SER A 45 -8.76 29.08 0.83
CA SER A 45 -9.12 29.13 -0.58
C SER A 45 -10.62 28.90 -0.79
N ASP A 46 -11.17 29.47 -1.87
CA ASP A 46 -12.59 29.31 -2.21
C ASP A 46 -12.92 27.84 -2.50
N GLU A 47 -11.99 27.09 -3.09
CA GLU A 47 -12.09 25.67 -3.35
C GLU A 47 -12.13 24.83 -2.07
N ALA A 48 -11.24 25.10 -1.10
CA ALA A 48 -11.25 24.41 0.19
C ALA A 48 -12.55 24.67 0.94
N LYS A 49 -13.01 25.93 1.00
CA LYS A 49 -14.29 26.30 1.63
C LYS A 49 -15.47 25.59 0.96
N LYS A 50 -15.47 25.54 -0.38
CA LYS A 50 -16.50 24.83 -1.15
C LYS A 50 -16.50 23.34 -0.83
N LEU A 51 -15.33 22.70 -0.76
CA LEU A 51 -15.21 21.28 -0.48
C LEU A 51 -15.61 20.95 0.97
N VAL A 52 -15.20 21.76 1.94
CA VAL A 52 -15.65 21.64 3.34
C VAL A 52 -17.16 21.78 3.44
N SER A 53 -17.75 22.77 2.75
CA SER A 53 -19.21 22.94 2.70
C SER A 53 -19.91 21.75 2.06
N PHE A 54 -19.36 21.18 0.97
CA PHE A 54 -19.90 19.99 0.34
C PHE A 54 -19.86 18.78 1.29
N LEU A 55 -18.70 18.50 1.89
CA LEU A 55 -18.53 17.39 2.83
C LEU A 55 -19.48 17.50 4.03
N THR A 56 -19.65 18.70 4.59
CA THR A 56 -20.47 18.90 5.78
C THR A 56 -21.97 18.94 5.48
N LYS A 57 -22.41 19.63 4.41
CA LYS A 57 -23.84 19.84 4.12
C LYS A 57 -24.44 18.72 3.27
N GLU A 58 -23.74 18.24 2.27
CA GLU A 58 -24.26 17.24 1.32
C GLU A 58 -23.91 15.82 1.77
N MET A 59 -22.67 15.61 2.25
CA MET A 59 -22.19 14.27 2.65
C MET A 59 -22.35 13.99 4.15
N GLY A 60 -22.85 14.95 4.93
CA GLY A 60 -23.13 14.79 6.37
C GLY A 60 -21.89 14.55 7.23
N VAL A 61 -20.70 14.99 6.80
CA VAL A 61 -19.45 14.80 7.55
C VAL A 61 -19.43 15.71 8.77
N THR A 62 -19.32 15.11 9.96
CA THR A 62 -19.24 15.81 11.25
C THR A 62 -17.85 15.77 11.90
N LYS A 63 -16.89 15.07 11.29
CA LYS A 63 -15.58 14.76 11.89
C LYS A 63 -14.50 15.81 11.64
N ILE A 64 -14.78 16.84 10.84
CA ILE A 64 -13.85 17.97 10.65
C ILE A 64 -13.88 18.81 11.93
N ARG A 65 -12.80 18.73 12.72
CA ARG A 65 -12.75 19.32 14.07
C ARG A 65 -12.74 20.85 14.07
N PHE A 66 -12.07 21.45 13.08
CA PHE A 66 -11.92 22.89 12.88
C PHE A 66 -12.13 23.17 11.39
N PRO A 67 -13.35 23.54 10.96
CA PRO A 67 -13.67 23.71 9.54
C PRO A 67 -13.13 25.02 8.94
N ASP A 68 -12.85 26.02 9.77
CA ASP A 68 -12.25 27.30 9.34
C ASP A 68 -10.72 27.19 9.28
N ASN A 69 -10.07 27.91 8.34
CA ASN A 69 -8.63 27.84 8.09
C ASN A 69 -8.13 26.39 7.89
N CYS A 70 -8.95 25.55 7.25
CA CYS A 70 -8.69 24.11 7.08
C CYS A 70 -8.26 23.79 5.65
N GLY A 71 -7.02 23.33 5.48
CA GLY A 71 -6.58 22.73 4.21
C GLY A 71 -7.16 21.32 4.06
N ILE A 72 -7.48 20.93 2.81
CA ILE A 72 -8.09 19.62 2.52
C ILE A 72 -7.24 18.89 1.47
N GLY A 73 -6.94 17.62 1.74
CA GLY A 73 -6.30 16.70 0.81
C GLY A 73 -7.17 15.47 0.53
N ILE A 74 -6.99 14.87 -0.65
CA ILE A 74 -7.72 13.67 -1.09
C ILE A 74 -6.74 12.52 -1.29
N LYS A 75 -7.07 11.36 -0.69
CA LYS A 75 -6.32 10.11 -0.81
C LYS A 75 -7.15 9.07 -1.57
N PRO A 76 -7.00 8.98 -2.91
CA PRO A 76 -7.57 7.87 -3.66
C PRO A 76 -6.66 6.64 -3.59
N VAL A 77 -7.25 5.46 -3.44
CA VAL A 77 -6.58 4.16 -3.61
C VAL A 77 -7.53 3.27 -4.39
N SER A 78 -7.11 2.74 -5.54
CA SER A 78 -7.97 1.96 -6.43
C SER A 78 -7.65 0.46 -6.41
N LYS A 79 -8.62 -0.35 -6.85
CA LYS A 79 -8.43 -1.79 -7.02
C LYS A 79 -7.44 -2.08 -8.14
N GLU A 80 -7.55 -1.40 -9.28
CA GLU A 80 -6.67 -1.56 -10.42
C GLU A 80 -5.22 -1.19 -10.08
N GLY A 81 -5.02 -0.05 -9.39
CA GLY A 81 -3.71 0.40 -8.93
C GLY A 81 -3.07 -0.61 -7.97
N THR A 82 -3.84 -1.05 -6.97
CA THR A 82 -3.44 -2.06 -5.99
C THR A 82 -3.05 -3.37 -6.65
N GLN A 83 -3.95 -3.96 -7.45
CA GLN A 83 -3.72 -5.28 -8.03
C GLN A 83 -2.54 -5.27 -9.00
N ARG A 84 -2.36 -4.20 -9.79
CA ARG A 84 -1.20 -4.05 -10.67
C ARG A 84 0.14 -4.02 -9.90
N LEU A 85 0.18 -3.39 -8.72
CA LEU A 85 1.37 -3.34 -7.87
C LEU A 85 1.65 -4.72 -7.23
N VAL A 86 0.63 -5.29 -6.60
CA VAL A 86 0.72 -6.58 -5.89
C VAL A 86 1.11 -7.69 -6.87
N ASP A 87 0.53 -7.70 -8.07
CA ASP A 87 0.88 -8.65 -9.12
C ASP A 87 2.38 -8.65 -9.42
N LYS A 88 2.98 -7.47 -9.58
CA LYS A 88 4.42 -7.33 -9.81
C LYS A 88 5.27 -7.78 -8.63
N ALA A 89 4.83 -7.49 -7.40
CA ALA A 89 5.55 -7.91 -6.19
C ALA A 89 5.56 -9.43 -6.06
N ILE A 90 4.43 -10.10 -6.31
CA ILE A 90 4.31 -11.56 -6.28
C ILE A 90 5.14 -12.19 -7.39
N GLN A 91 5.01 -11.71 -8.63
CA GLN A 91 5.82 -12.20 -9.76
C GLN A 91 7.32 -12.06 -9.51
N TYR A 92 7.73 -10.94 -8.93
CA TYR A 92 9.13 -10.73 -8.56
C TYR A 92 9.58 -11.74 -7.51
N ALA A 93 8.78 -11.95 -6.46
CA ALA A 93 9.11 -12.88 -5.39
C ALA A 93 9.24 -14.32 -5.93
N ILE A 94 8.34 -14.75 -6.82
CA ILE A 94 8.40 -16.05 -7.51
C ILE A 94 9.67 -16.15 -8.37
N THR A 95 9.93 -15.16 -9.22
CA THR A 95 11.07 -15.18 -10.17
C THR A 95 12.42 -15.15 -9.45
N ASN A 96 12.48 -14.63 -8.23
CA ASN A 96 13.71 -14.43 -7.46
C ASN A 96 13.77 -15.32 -6.19
N ASP A 97 12.96 -16.39 -6.14
CA ASP A 97 12.91 -17.37 -5.04
C ASP A 97 12.82 -16.74 -3.64
N LYS A 98 11.99 -15.69 -3.50
CA LYS A 98 11.71 -15.06 -2.21
C LYS A 98 10.59 -15.82 -1.50
N SER A 99 10.67 -15.89 -0.17
CA SER A 99 9.80 -16.75 0.65
C SER A 99 8.36 -16.24 0.83
N SER A 100 8.17 -14.93 0.78
CA SER A 100 6.90 -14.30 1.13
C SER A 100 6.76 -12.92 0.51
N VAL A 101 5.51 -12.43 0.46
CA VAL A 101 5.18 -11.03 0.17
C VAL A 101 4.34 -10.51 1.32
N THR A 102 4.71 -9.35 1.87
CA THR A 102 4.05 -8.72 3.03
C THR A 102 3.31 -7.47 2.57
N PHE A 103 2.05 -7.32 2.95
CA PHE A 103 1.24 -6.13 2.65
C PHE A 103 1.27 -5.19 3.84
N VAL A 104 1.98 -4.06 3.70
CA VAL A 104 2.07 -3.05 4.76
C VAL A 104 0.98 -2.00 4.54
N HIS A 105 0.15 -1.77 5.55
CA HIS A 105 -0.98 -0.86 5.45
C HIS A 105 -1.43 -0.32 6.81
N LYS A 106 -2.24 0.74 6.83
CA LYS A 106 -2.91 1.27 8.04
C LYS A 106 -4.44 1.16 7.99
N GLY A 107 -4.91 0.00 7.53
CA GLY A 107 -6.33 -0.29 7.31
C GLY A 107 -7.19 -0.33 8.58
N ASN A 108 -6.58 -0.43 9.78
CA ASN A 108 -7.33 -0.35 11.03
C ASN A 108 -7.98 1.03 11.25
N ILE A 109 -7.37 2.10 10.70
CA ILE A 109 -7.91 3.47 10.73
C ILE A 109 -8.53 3.82 9.37
N MET A 110 -7.81 3.56 8.27
CA MET A 110 -8.22 3.93 6.91
C MET A 110 -8.81 2.73 6.16
N LYS A 111 -9.99 2.27 6.60
CA LYS A 111 -10.61 1.02 6.13
C LYS A 111 -10.86 0.97 4.62
N PHE A 112 -11.27 2.08 4.02
CA PHE A 112 -11.73 2.13 2.62
C PHE A 112 -10.65 2.53 1.61
N THR A 113 -9.40 2.67 2.05
CA THR A 113 -8.26 2.93 1.17
C THR A 113 -7.15 1.93 1.48
N GLU A 114 -6.53 2.05 2.64
CA GLU A 114 -5.46 1.16 3.10
C GLU A 114 -5.96 -0.23 3.51
N GLY A 115 -7.19 -0.30 4.06
CA GLY A 115 -7.85 -1.58 4.29
C GLY A 115 -8.20 -2.26 2.96
N SER A 116 -8.77 -1.51 2.02
CA SER A 116 -9.05 -2.00 0.67
C SER A 116 -7.80 -2.42 -0.09
N PHE A 117 -6.66 -1.73 0.07
CA PHE A 117 -5.37 -2.18 -0.46
C PHE A 117 -5.00 -3.60 0.02
N LYS A 118 -5.11 -3.84 1.34
CA LYS A 118 -4.90 -5.17 1.93
C LYS A 118 -5.85 -6.20 1.31
N ASP A 119 -7.14 -5.90 1.33
CA ASP A 119 -8.18 -6.85 0.90
C ASP A 119 -8.06 -7.20 -0.59
N TRP A 120 -7.81 -6.22 -1.46
CA TRP A 120 -7.60 -6.45 -2.90
C TRP A 120 -6.29 -7.18 -3.20
N GLY A 121 -5.25 -6.96 -2.38
CA GLY A 121 -3.99 -7.70 -2.47
C GLY A 121 -4.16 -9.18 -2.15
N TYR A 122 -4.84 -9.49 -1.04
CA TYR A 122 -5.19 -10.87 -0.68
C TYR A 122 -6.11 -11.52 -1.70
N GLN A 123 -7.13 -10.79 -2.17
CA GLN A 123 -8.02 -11.26 -3.22
C GLN A 123 -7.23 -11.70 -4.46
N LEU A 124 -6.32 -10.85 -4.95
CA LEU A 124 -5.49 -11.19 -6.11
C LEU A 124 -4.61 -12.41 -5.85
N ALA A 125 -3.96 -12.46 -4.69
CA ALA A 125 -3.09 -13.57 -4.30
C ALA A 125 -3.83 -14.92 -4.25
N ALA A 126 -5.03 -14.93 -3.67
CA ALA A 126 -5.87 -16.13 -3.60
C ALA A 126 -6.41 -16.52 -4.99
N GLU A 127 -6.93 -15.57 -5.77
CA GLU A 127 -7.59 -15.84 -7.05
C GLU A 127 -6.59 -16.27 -8.12
N LYS A 128 -5.51 -15.50 -8.32
CA LYS A 128 -4.53 -15.68 -9.40
C LYS A 128 -3.41 -16.64 -9.04
N TYR A 129 -2.96 -16.64 -7.79
CA TYR A 129 -1.75 -17.35 -7.36
C TYR A 129 -2.02 -18.54 -6.43
N LYS A 130 -3.25 -18.74 -5.97
CA LYS A 130 -3.59 -19.77 -4.98
C LYS A 130 -2.69 -19.72 -3.74
N ALA A 131 -2.26 -18.52 -3.36
CA ALA A 131 -1.33 -18.34 -2.26
C ALA A 131 -2.04 -18.48 -0.92
N GLU A 132 -1.35 -19.09 0.06
CA GLU A 132 -1.82 -19.16 1.44
C GLU A 132 -1.42 -17.90 2.21
N GLU A 133 -2.30 -17.46 3.12
CA GLU A 133 -2.02 -16.36 4.03
C GLU A 133 -0.86 -16.73 4.98
N LEU A 134 -0.03 -15.72 5.28
CA LEU A 134 1.04 -15.80 6.25
C LEU A 134 0.54 -15.28 7.60
N ASP A 135 0.55 -16.16 8.61
CA ASP A 135 0.35 -15.91 10.05
C ASP A 135 -0.25 -14.54 10.41
N GLY A 136 -1.58 -14.45 10.48
CA GLY A 136 -2.29 -13.30 11.07
C GLY A 136 -2.33 -12.05 10.19
N ASP A 137 -2.65 -12.19 8.90
CA ASP A 137 -2.91 -11.09 7.94
C ASP A 137 -1.69 -10.22 7.55
N LEU A 138 -0.46 -10.70 7.75
CA LEU A 138 0.73 -9.90 7.43
C LEU A 138 1.24 -10.07 6.00
N GLY A 139 0.88 -11.15 5.31
CA GLY A 139 1.28 -11.38 3.93
C GLY A 139 0.80 -12.70 3.37
N ILE A 140 1.49 -13.17 2.33
CA ILE A 140 1.30 -14.50 1.74
C ILE A 140 2.61 -15.29 1.75
N ASN A 141 2.51 -16.60 1.91
CA ASN A 141 3.65 -17.53 1.85
C ASN A 141 3.71 -18.18 0.46
N LEU A 142 4.85 -18.02 -0.23
CA LEU A 142 5.03 -18.53 -1.59
C LEU A 142 5.68 -19.92 -1.64
N LYS A 143 6.29 -20.39 -0.54
CA LYS A 143 7.00 -21.68 -0.49
C LYS A 143 6.08 -22.90 -0.33
N LYS A 144 4.78 -22.68 -0.11
CA LYS A 144 3.78 -23.73 0.01
C LYS A 144 2.96 -23.95 -1.27
N THR A 145 3.15 -23.12 -2.30
CA THR A 145 2.42 -23.21 -3.56
C THR A 145 3.33 -23.81 -4.63
N PRO A 146 2.95 -24.92 -5.31
CA PRO A 146 3.77 -25.50 -6.38
C PRO A 146 3.94 -24.51 -7.55
N LEU A 147 5.19 -24.22 -7.92
CA LEU A 147 5.55 -23.30 -9.02
C LEU A 147 4.87 -23.62 -10.36
N GLN A 148 4.46 -24.87 -10.59
CA GLN A 148 3.78 -25.32 -11.80
C GLN A 148 2.32 -24.82 -11.93
N GLU A 149 1.70 -24.36 -10.84
CA GLU A 149 0.30 -23.88 -10.82
C GLU A 149 0.17 -22.34 -10.86
N MET A 150 1.29 -21.59 -10.82
CA MET A 150 1.30 -20.12 -10.68
C MET A 150 1.56 -19.36 -12.00
N THR A 151 1.81 -20.07 -13.11
CA THR A 151 2.20 -19.48 -14.41
C THR A 151 1.26 -19.83 -15.57
N SER A 152 0.08 -20.40 -15.30
CA SER A 152 -0.95 -20.68 -16.32
C SER A 152 -1.91 -19.52 -16.51
#